data_AF-A0A839WHN1-F1
#
_entry.id   AF-A0A839WHN1-F1
#
_cell.length_a   1.000
_cell.length_b   1.000
_cell.length_c   1.000
_cell.angle_alpha   90.00
_cell.angle_beta   90.00
_cell.angle_gamma   90.00
#
_symmetry.space_group_name_H-M   'P 1'
#
loop_
_entity.id
_entity.type
_entity.pdbx_description
1 polymer ?
#
loop_
_entity_poly.entity_id
_entity_poly.type
_entity_poly.pdbx_seq_one_letter_code
_entity_poly.pdbx_strand_id
1 'polypeptide(L)'
;MGAQMATKSGFEKWQDGINTARGNKKWDMWDCEIRQAVNEYNRHLAGTAGYRPLNWLYIKAMIWVETGATSSEWERKPMQIGVVGDPGLDELLSGHGGELILPPGWRSKLSFSAVRSLPAYNIRAGIGYLLLRSANFQNKNIVELNSEIERVTVKNGDSFDKIARNHNTTIETLKQLNPHANILHAGEVLKYQRSRIKRVIVGWKGLTIENIAERYNTNRDSRYANKLTYALSAIQQRGTSACAK
;
A
#
# COMPACT_ATOMS: atom_id res chain seq x y z
N MET A 1 -9.03 -17.62 53.77
CA MET A 1 -7.91 -17.10 52.93
C MET A 1 -8.50 -16.64 51.62
N GLY A 2 -8.57 -15.33 51.37
CA GLY A 2 -9.10 -14.80 50.12
C GLY A 2 -8.10 -15.09 48.99
N ALA A 3 -8.55 -15.78 47.95
CA ALA A 3 -7.75 -15.99 46.74
C ALA A 3 -7.46 -14.62 46.12
N GLN A 4 -6.20 -14.21 46.15
CA GLN A 4 -5.73 -13.00 45.48
C GLN A 4 -5.84 -13.26 43.97
N MET A 5 -6.83 -12.65 43.31
CA MET A 5 -7.03 -12.83 41.87
C MET A 5 -5.74 -12.42 41.14
N ALA A 6 -5.21 -13.33 40.32
CA ALA A 6 -4.02 -13.07 39.51
C ALA A 6 -4.25 -11.84 38.62
N THR A 7 -3.26 -10.93 38.57
CA THR A 7 -3.34 -9.71 37.76
C THR A 7 -3.24 -10.06 36.28
N LYS A 8 -4.29 -9.74 35.52
CA LYS A 8 -4.31 -9.96 34.07
C LYS A 8 -3.16 -9.22 33.36
N SER A 9 -2.51 -9.91 32.43
CA SER A 9 -1.52 -9.35 31.52
C SER A 9 -2.15 -8.29 30.58
N GLY A 10 -1.30 -7.48 29.95
CA GLY A 10 -1.77 -6.48 28.98
C GLY A 10 -2.53 -7.08 27.78
N PHE A 11 -2.16 -8.30 27.37
CA PHE A 11 -2.86 -9.01 26.29
C PHE A 11 -4.21 -9.54 26.73
N GLU A 12 -4.33 -10.09 27.95
CA GLU A 12 -5.62 -10.54 28.48
C GLU A 12 -6.59 -9.36 28.67
N LYS A 13 -6.10 -8.21 29.15
CA LYS A 13 -6.89 -6.97 29.21
C LYS A 13 -7.35 -6.51 27.83
N TRP A 14 -6.50 -6.63 26.82
CA TRP A 14 -6.87 -6.34 25.43
C TRP A 14 -7.93 -7.33 24.90
N GLN A 15 -7.81 -8.62 25.22
CA GLN A 15 -8.81 -9.63 24.86
C GLN A 15 -10.16 -9.35 25.54
N ASP A 16 -10.18 -8.94 26.81
CA ASP A 16 -11.40 -8.52 27.49
C ASP A 16 -12.10 -7.39 26.70
N GLY A 17 -11.32 -6.43 26.19
CA GLY A 17 -11.81 -5.36 25.31
C GLY A 17 -12.49 -5.90 24.05
N ILE A 18 -11.83 -6.80 23.31
CA ILE A 18 -12.42 -7.47 22.13
C ILE A 18 -13.69 -8.25 22.51
N ASN A 19 -13.73 -8.89 23.67
CA ASN A 19 -14.89 -9.66 24.12
C ASN A 19 -16.13 -8.80 24.37
N THR A 20 -15.97 -7.51 24.67
CA THR A 20 -17.09 -6.55 24.74
C THR A 20 -17.79 -6.33 23.39
N ALA A 21 -17.20 -6.82 22.30
CA ALA A 21 -17.81 -6.75 21.00
C ALA A 21 -19.13 -7.52 20.99
N ARG A 22 -19.22 -8.71 21.58
CA ARG A 22 -20.44 -9.55 21.52
C ARG A 22 -21.72 -8.76 21.88
N GLY A 23 -22.65 -8.68 20.92
CA GLY A 23 -23.92 -7.94 21.08
C GLY A 23 -23.82 -6.41 20.91
N ASN A 24 -22.63 -5.86 20.74
CA ASN A 24 -22.37 -4.43 20.58
C ASN A 24 -22.12 -4.08 19.10
N LYS A 25 -23.03 -3.29 18.53
CA LYS A 25 -22.99 -2.85 17.12
C LYS A 25 -21.93 -1.78 16.84
N LYS A 26 -21.37 -1.11 17.88
CA LYS A 26 -20.32 -0.09 17.68
C LYS A 26 -19.08 -0.67 16.99
N TRP A 27 -18.80 -1.95 17.22
CA TRP A 27 -17.68 -2.68 16.59
C TRP A 27 -17.86 -2.95 15.09
N ASP A 28 -19.07 -2.73 14.57
CA ASP A 28 -19.43 -2.90 13.16
C ASP A 28 -19.61 -1.55 12.44
N MET A 29 -19.40 -0.43 13.15
CA MET A 29 -19.60 0.95 12.66
C MET A 29 -18.92 1.20 11.31
N TRP A 30 -17.73 0.63 11.11
CA TRP A 30 -16.91 0.86 9.92
C TRP A 30 -17.08 -0.22 8.83
N ASP A 31 -17.93 -1.23 9.01
CA ASP A 31 -18.02 -2.37 8.08
C ASP A 31 -18.26 -1.95 6.63
N CYS A 32 -19.16 -0.97 6.42
CA CYS A 32 -19.50 -0.52 5.08
C CYS A 32 -18.40 0.32 4.45
N GLU A 33 -17.78 1.21 5.24
CA GLU A 33 -16.65 1.99 4.79
C GLU A 33 -15.46 1.09 4.43
N ILE A 34 -15.18 0.06 5.25
CA ILE A 34 -14.11 -0.92 4.99
C ILE A 34 -14.40 -1.70 3.71
N ARG A 35 -15.61 -2.24 3.55
CA ARG A 35 -15.99 -2.99 2.35
C ARG A 35 -15.86 -2.13 1.10
N GLN A 36 -16.34 -0.89 1.15
CA GLN A 36 -16.23 0.05 0.05
C GLN A 36 -14.77 0.33 -0.30
N ALA A 37 -13.95 0.71 0.69
CA ALA A 37 -12.54 1.01 0.49
C ALA A 37 -11.80 -0.21 -0.10
N VAL A 38 -12.00 -1.41 0.47
CA VAL A 38 -11.38 -2.64 -0.04
C VAL A 38 -11.82 -2.95 -1.47
N ASN A 39 -13.09 -2.75 -1.81
CA ASN A 39 -13.58 -2.92 -3.18
C ASN A 39 -12.96 -1.91 -4.17
N GLU A 40 -12.74 -0.66 -3.75
CA GLU A 40 -12.05 0.35 -4.56
C GLU A 40 -10.61 -0.07 -4.87
N TYR A 41 -9.86 -0.55 -3.87
CA TYR A 41 -8.51 -1.08 -4.07
C TYR A 41 -8.50 -2.35 -4.93
N ASN A 42 -9.39 -3.31 -4.64
CA ASN A 42 -9.48 -4.56 -5.38
C ASN A 42 -9.75 -4.31 -6.87
N ARG A 43 -10.66 -3.38 -7.18
CA ARG A 43 -10.96 -2.99 -8.56
C ARG A 43 -9.76 -2.32 -9.24
N HIS A 44 -9.11 -1.39 -8.55
CA HIS A 44 -7.94 -0.67 -9.07
C HIS A 44 -6.76 -1.61 -9.37
N LEU A 45 -6.53 -2.60 -8.51
CA LEU A 45 -5.36 -3.48 -8.58
C LEU A 45 -5.60 -4.82 -9.29
N ALA A 46 -6.84 -5.12 -9.69
CA ALA A 46 -7.22 -6.39 -10.34
C ALA A 46 -6.36 -6.74 -11.56
N GLY A 47 -5.93 -5.75 -12.33
CA GLY A 47 -5.08 -5.94 -13.52
C GLY A 47 -3.59 -6.09 -13.23
N THR A 48 -3.16 -5.98 -11.96
CA THR A 48 -1.74 -6.08 -11.61
C THR A 48 -1.32 -7.54 -11.44
N ALA A 49 -0.22 -7.93 -12.07
CA ALA A 49 0.22 -9.33 -12.10
C ALA A 49 0.42 -9.89 -10.68
N GLY A 50 -0.18 -11.06 -10.42
CA GLY A 50 -0.09 -11.76 -9.14
C GLY A 50 -0.93 -11.15 -8.00
N TYR A 51 -1.75 -10.13 -8.27
CA TYR A 51 -2.64 -9.57 -7.25
C TYR A 51 -3.72 -10.56 -6.86
N ARG A 52 -3.99 -10.65 -5.56
CA ARG A 52 -5.12 -11.38 -5.00
C ARG A 52 -6.02 -10.39 -4.27
N PRO A 53 -7.35 -10.43 -4.49
CA PRO A 53 -8.27 -9.53 -3.81
C PRO A 53 -8.10 -9.55 -2.29
N LEU A 54 -7.94 -8.37 -1.71
CA LEU A 54 -7.87 -8.17 -0.28
C LEU A 54 -9.22 -8.54 0.35
N ASN A 55 -9.17 -9.37 1.40
CA ASN A 55 -10.35 -9.71 2.18
C ASN A 55 -10.60 -8.62 3.23
N TRP A 56 -11.77 -7.99 3.16
CA TRP A 56 -12.16 -6.90 4.03
C TRP A 56 -12.21 -7.28 5.52
N LEU A 57 -12.37 -8.57 5.85
CA LEU A 57 -12.31 -9.06 7.23
C LEU A 57 -10.92 -8.88 7.86
N TYR A 58 -9.84 -8.95 7.08
CA TYR A 58 -8.51 -8.66 7.59
C TYR A 58 -8.37 -7.19 7.98
N ILE A 59 -8.95 -6.29 7.18
CA ILE A 59 -8.93 -4.86 7.49
C ILE A 59 -9.79 -4.55 8.72
N LYS A 60 -10.97 -5.19 8.85
CA LYS A 60 -11.78 -5.09 10.08
C LYS A 60 -11.00 -5.57 11.30
N ALA A 61 -10.32 -6.71 11.19
CA ALA A 61 -9.48 -7.23 12.28
C ALA A 61 -8.34 -6.26 12.63
N MET A 62 -7.66 -5.66 11.64
CA MET A 62 -6.65 -4.62 11.89
C MET A 62 -7.24 -3.45 12.67
N ILE A 63 -8.38 -2.91 12.25
CA ILE A 63 -9.05 -1.79 12.94
C ILE A 63 -9.44 -2.15 14.39
N TRP A 64 -9.89 -3.38 14.63
CA TRP A 64 -10.15 -3.89 15.98
C TRP A 64 -8.87 -3.96 16.84
N VAL A 65 -7.72 -4.28 16.25
CA VAL A 65 -6.42 -4.33 16.92
C VAL A 65 -5.87 -2.94 17.21
N GLU A 66 -5.95 -2.01 16.25
CA GLU A 66 -5.38 -0.66 16.33
C GLU A 66 -6.10 0.23 17.36
N THR A 67 -7.43 0.23 17.34
CA THR A 67 -8.23 1.11 18.19
C THR A 67 -9.30 0.33 18.95
N GLY A 68 -10.13 -0.43 18.24
CA GLY A 68 -11.31 -1.07 18.80
C GLY A 68 -12.36 -0.07 19.30
N ALA A 69 -13.63 -0.48 19.42
CA ALA A 69 -14.73 0.46 19.72
C ALA A 69 -14.70 1.05 21.15
N THR A 70 -13.76 0.61 21.99
CA THR A 70 -13.50 1.14 23.33
C THR A 70 -12.50 2.29 23.34
N SER A 71 -11.78 2.52 22.24
CA SER A 71 -10.81 3.61 22.11
C SER A 71 -11.48 4.91 21.66
N SER A 72 -11.05 6.04 22.21
CA SER A 72 -11.46 7.37 21.75
C SER A 72 -11.03 7.65 20.30
N GLU A 73 -10.04 6.93 19.78
CA GLU A 73 -9.58 7.09 18.40
C GLU A 73 -10.44 6.31 17.38
N TRP A 74 -11.33 5.43 17.84
CA TRP A 74 -12.21 4.61 16.98
C TRP A 74 -13.01 5.46 15.99
N GLU A 75 -13.51 6.60 16.45
CA GLU A 75 -14.37 7.50 15.68
C GLU A 75 -13.59 8.52 14.83
N ARG A 76 -12.26 8.54 14.92
CA ARG A 76 -11.41 9.55 14.27
C ARG A 76 -10.33 8.95 13.37
N LYS A 77 -9.53 8.03 13.89
CA LYS A 77 -8.38 7.41 13.22
C LYS A 77 -8.34 5.90 13.47
N PRO A 78 -9.32 5.12 12.98
CA PRO A 78 -9.47 3.71 13.33
C PRO A 78 -8.26 2.83 12.98
N MET A 79 -7.46 3.20 11.98
CA MET A 79 -6.24 2.48 11.55
C MET A 79 -4.94 3.10 12.07
N GLN A 80 -4.99 4.20 12.81
CA GLN A 80 -3.83 4.89 13.42
C GLN A 80 -2.72 5.38 12.46
N ILE A 81 -2.92 5.27 11.15
CA ILE A 81 -1.96 5.80 10.18
C ILE A 81 -1.89 7.33 10.23
N GLY A 82 -0.67 7.87 10.12
CA GLY A 82 -0.41 9.30 10.11
C GLY A 82 -0.47 9.95 11.50
N VAL A 83 -0.53 9.19 12.59
CA VAL A 83 -0.26 9.73 13.94
C VAL A 83 1.15 10.33 13.98
N VAL A 84 1.40 11.32 14.85
CA VAL A 84 2.71 11.97 14.96
C VAL A 84 3.79 10.92 15.24
N GLY A 85 4.85 10.90 14.43
CA GLY A 85 5.93 9.90 14.50
C GLY A 85 5.67 8.59 13.75
N ASP A 86 4.52 8.43 13.10
CA ASP A 86 4.26 7.34 12.17
C ASP A 86 4.76 7.68 10.75
N PRO A 87 5.73 6.94 10.19
CA PRO A 87 6.24 7.20 8.84
C PRO A 87 5.29 6.69 7.75
N GLY A 88 4.28 5.89 8.08
CA GLY A 88 3.50 5.15 7.09
C GLY A 88 2.72 6.04 6.12
N LEU A 89 2.17 7.15 6.60
CA LEU A 89 1.48 8.10 5.72
C LEU A 89 2.43 8.84 4.79
N ASP A 90 3.63 9.18 5.28
CA ASP A 90 4.64 9.82 4.45
C ASP A 90 5.09 8.87 3.34
N GLU A 91 5.45 7.63 3.68
CA GLU A 91 5.87 6.61 2.71
C GLU A 91 4.82 6.41 1.60
N LEU A 92 3.54 6.42 1.98
CA LEU A 92 2.41 6.29 1.05
C LEU A 92 2.27 7.49 0.08
N LEU A 93 2.58 8.71 0.52
CA LEU A 93 2.35 9.92 -0.26
C LEU A 93 3.62 10.46 -0.96
N SER A 94 4.81 10.07 -0.53
CA SER A 94 6.11 10.58 -0.99
C SER A 94 6.61 9.98 -2.32
N GLY A 95 5.78 9.26 -3.08
CA GLY A 95 6.15 8.73 -4.41
C GLY A 95 7.03 7.47 -4.37
N HIS A 96 6.97 6.70 -3.29
CA HIS A 96 7.68 5.42 -3.16
C HIS A 96 6.91 4.22 -3.76
N GLY A 97 6.04 4.46 -4.75
CA GLY A 97 5.15 3.45 -5.31
C GLY A 97 3.71 3.57 -4.83
N GLY A 98 3.42 4.45 -3.86
CA GLY A 98 2.06 4.74 -3.39
C GLY A 98 1.14 5.23 -4.52
N GLU A 99 1.68 5.94 -5.50
CA GLU A 99 0.98 6.35 -6.71
C GLU A 99 0.49 5.17 -7.55
N LEU A 100 1.13 4.01 -7.48
CA LEU A 100 0.67 2.79 -8.16
C LEU A 100 -0.40 2.05 -7.36
N ILE A 101 -0.36 2.19 -6.03
CA ILE A 101 -1.25 1.49 -5.09
C ILE A 101 -2.58 2.21 -4.91
N LEU A 102 -2.56 3.54 -4.78
CA LEU A 102 -3.74 4.34 -4.50
C LEU A 102 -4.69 4.38 -5.71
N PRO A 103 -5.99 4.11 -5.52
CA PRO A 103 -7.01 4.34 -6.54
C PRO A 103 -6.94 5.80 -7.02
N PRO A 104 -7.07 6.07 -8.34
CA PRO A 104 -6.85 7.41 -8.90
C PRO A 104 -7.65 8.52 -8.21
N GLY A 105 -8.92 8.26 -7.87
CA GLY A 105 -9.80 9.21 -7.20
C GLY A 105 -9.40 9.59 -5.78
N TRP A 106 -8.45 8.88 -5.17
CA TRP A 106 -7.95 9.13 -3.82
C TRP A 106 -6.57 9.78 -3.78
N ARG A 107 -5.79 9.72 -4.87
CA ARG A 107 -4.41 10.24 -4.90
C ARG A 107 -4.32 11.72 -4.53
N SER A 108 -5.24 12.55 -5.03
CA SER A 108 -5.29 13.99 -4.72
C SER A 108 -6.09 14.33 -3.47
N LYS A 109 -6.84 13.37 -2.91
CA LYS A 109 -7.69 13.58 -1.72
C LYS A 109 -6.94 13.27 -0.42
N LEU A 110 -6.06 12.28 -0.43
CA LEU A 110 -5.30 11.92 0.76
C LEU A 110 -4.24 12.97 1.06
N SER A 111 -4.37 13.59 2.22
CA SER A 111 -3.39 14.53 2.78
C SER A 111 -3.18 14.22 4.27
N PHE A 112 -2.09 14.71 4.84
CA PHE A 112 -1.82 14.57 6.27
C PHE A 112 -2.98 15.07 7.15
N SER A 113 -3.54 16.24 6.82
CA SER A 113 -4.66 16.82 7.57
C SER A 113 -5.92 15.96 7.47
N ALA A 114 -6.29 15.56 6.25
CA ALA A 114 -7.50 14.79 6.01
C ALA A 114 -7.43 13.38 6.65
N VAL A 115 -6.30 12.68 6.52
CA VAL A 115 -6.11 11.35 7.09
C VAL A 115 -6.12 11.35 8.63
N ARG A 116 -5.73 12.47 9.24
CA ARG A 116 -5.73 12.62 10.71
C ARG A 116 -7.08 13.01 11.30
N SER A 117 -8.03 13.45 10.47
CA SER A 117 -9.31 14.02 10.92
C SER A 117 -10.54 13.26 10.39
N LEU A 118 -10.43 12.57 9.26
CA LEU A 118 -11.54 11.89 8.60
C LEU A 118 -11.34 10.36 8.63
N PRO A 119 -12.22 9.59 9.31
CA PRO A 119 -12.07 8.14 9.44
C PRO A 119 -12.01 7.40 8.10
N ALA A 120 -12.85 7.77 7.13
CA ALA A 120 -12.86 7.17 5.80
C ALA A 120 -11.53 7.35 5.05
N TYR A 121 -10.84 8.47 5.29
CA TYR A 121 -9.52 8.76 4.72
C TYR A 121 -8.45 7.97 5.46
N ASN A 122 -8.58 7.85 6.78
CA ASN A 122 -7.70 7.04 7.62
C ASN A 122 -7.74 5.55 7.22
N ILE A 123 -8.94 5.00 6.99
CA ILE A 123 -9.11 3.61 6.55
C ILE A 123 -8.45 3.38 5.19
N ARG A 124 -8.68 4.26 4.21
CA ARG A 124 -8.06 4.12 2.89
C ARG A 124 -6.56 4.28 2.92
N ALA A 125 -6.05 5.26 3.66
CA ALA A 125 -4.61 5.41 3.84
C ALA A 125 -4.00 4.16 4.49
N GLY A 126 -4.63 3.59 5.51
CA GLY A 126 -4.16 2.36 6.17
C GLY A 126 -4.14 1.15 5.22
N ILE A 127 -5.19 0.96 4.43
CA ILE A 127 -5.23 -0.08 3.39
C ILE A 127 -4.13 0.16 2.33
N GLY A 128 -3.99 1.40 1.87
CA GLY A 128 -2.98 1.79 0.89
C GLY A 128 -1.56 1.50 1.39
N TYR A 129 -1.28 1.81 2.66
CA TYR A 129 0.02 1.53 3.27
C TYR A 129 0.28 0.02 3.42
N LEU A 130 -0.70 -0.76 3.87
CA LEU A 130 -0.57 -2.22 3.90
C LEU A 130 -0.20 -2.78 2.51
N LEU A 131 -0.90 -2.33 1.47
CA LEU A 131 -0.70 -2.78 0.10
C LEU A 131 0.65 -2.31 -0.45
N LEU A 132 1.07 -1.08 -0.15
CA LEU A 132 2.41 -0.56 -0.48
C LEU A 132 3.51 -1.46 0.08
N ARG A 133 3.41 -1.83 1.37
CA ARG A 133 4.38 -2.68 2.04
C ARG A 133 4.35 -4.15 1.56
N SER A 134 3.27 -4.53 0.90
CA SER A 134 3.06 -5.87 0.33
C SER A 134 3.40 -5.97 -1.15
N ALA A 135 3.54 -4.86 -1.86
CA ALA A 135 3.91 -4.85 -3.27
C ALA A 135 5.43 -5.06 -3.44
N ASN A 136 5.79 -5.76 -4.51
CA ASN A 136 7.16 -5.87 -5.00
C ASN A 136 7.32 -4.91 -6.18
N PHE A 137 8.21 -3.93 -6.04
CA PHE A 137 8.44 -2.90 -7.05
C PHE A 137 9.73 -3.17 -7.82
N GLN A 138 9.74 -2.79 -9.10
CA GLN A 138 10.94 -2.74 -9.92
C GLN A 138 10.92 -1.50 -10.80
N ASN A 139 12.09 -0.92 -11.03
CA ASN A 139 12.27 0.08 -12.08
C ASN A 139 12.47 -0.65 -13.41
N LYS A 140 11.60 -0.39 -14.39
CA LYS A 140 11.70 -0.95 -15.74
C LYS A 140 11.83 0.17 -16.76
N ASN A 141 12.62 -0.08 -17.79
CA ASN A 141 12.63 0.73 -18.99
C ASN A 141 11.37 0.45 -19.81
N ILE A 142 10.53 1.47 -19.98
CA ILE A 142 9.27 1.37 -20.70
C ILE A 142 9.32 2.29 -21.90
N VAL A 143 9.18 1.70 -23.09
CA VAL A 143 8.98 2.43 -24.35
C VAL A 143 7.63 3.16 -24.30
N GLU A 144 7.62 4.43 -24.70
CA GLU A 144 6.39 5.22 -24.69
C GLU A 144 5.39 4.71 -25.73
N LEU A 145 4.13 4.62 -25.34
CA LEU A 145 3.05 4.20 -26.24
C LEU A 145 3.01 5.13 -27.45
N ASN A 146 2.93 4.55 -28.65
CA ASN A 146 2.92 5.26 -29.94
C ASN A 146 4.18 6.09 -30.26
N SER A 147 5.30 5.85 -29.56
CA SER A 147 6.57 6.43 -29.98
C SER A 147 7.15 5.68 -31.18
N GLU A 148 7.69 6.42 -32.15
CA GLU A 148 8.35 5.85 -33.32
C GLU A 148 9.86 5.75 -33.12
N ILE A 149 10.51 4.91 -33.92
CA ILE A 149 11.97 4.85 -33.97
C ILE A 149 12.48 6.01 -34.83
N GLU A 150 13.23 6.90 -34.20
CA GLU A 150 13.85 8.06 -34.81
C GLU A 150 15.37 7.88 -34.92
N ARG A 151 16.07 8.82 -35.56
CA ARG A 151 17.53 8.79 -35.74
C ARG A 151 18.18 10.07 -35.27
N VAL A 152 19.36 9.95 -34.70
CA VAL A 152 20.21 11.08 -34.30
C VAL A 152 21.64 10.84 -34.78
N THR A 153 22.25 11.88 -35.35
CA THR A 153 23.68 11.86 -35.69
C THR A 153 24.49 12.32 -34.49
N VAL A 154 25.43 11.49 -34.07
CA VAL A 154 26.36 11.74 -32.96
C VAL A 154 27.25 12.93 -33.31
N LYS A 155 27.36 13.88 -32.39
CA LYS A 155 28.21 15.07 -32.49
C LYS A 155 29.44 14.93 -31.60
N ASN A 156 30.48 15.74 -31.87
CA ASN A 156 31.65 15.81 -31.00
C ASN A 156 31.24 16.18 -29.57
N GLY A 157 31.67 15.38 -28.60
CA GLY A 157 31.35 15.58 -27.19
C GLY A 157 30.00 15.01 -26.73
N ASP A 158 29.26 14.32 -27.60
CA ASP A 158 28.09 13.55 -27.20
C ASP A 158 28.47 12.35 -26.34
N SER A 159 27.53 11.96 -25.48
CA SER A 159 27.57 10.71 -24.72
C SER A 159 26.18 10.07 -24.80
N PHE A 160 26.09 8.77 -24.53
CA PHE A 160 24.78 8.08 -24.46
C PHE A 160 23.82 8.79 -23.50
N ASP A 161 24.33 9.30 -22.37
CA ASP A 161 23.53 10.04 -21.40
C ASP A 161 23.03 11.38 -21.96
N LYS A 162 23.89 12.18 -22.62
CA LYS A 162 23.47 13.43 -23.26
C LYS A 162 22.42 13.20 -24.34
N ILE A 163 22.64 12.21 -25.21
CA ILE A 163 21.70 11.84 -26.27
C ILE A 163 20.38 11.36 -25.64
N ALA A 164 20.44 10.48 -24.64
CA ALA A 164 19.25 9.96 -23.96
C ALA A 164 18.37 11.09 -23.39
N ARG A 165 18.99 12.04 -22.69
CA ARG A 165 18.30 13.21 -22.11
C ARG A 165 17.70 14.12 -23.18
N ASN A 166 18.47 14.44 -24.22
CA ASN A 166 18.02 15.33 -25.29
C ASN A 166 16.85 14.77 -26.10
N HIS A 167 16.73 13.44 -26.16
CA HIS A 167 15.73 12.75 -26.98
C HIS A 167 14.66 12.00 -26.16
N ASN A 168 14.55 12.27 -24.84
CA ASN A 168 13.57 11.63 -23.95
C ASN A 168 13.54 10.09 -24.08
N THR A 169 14.73 9.49 -24.08
CA THR A 169 14.92 8.04 -24.12
C THR A 169 15.82 7.59 -22.97
N THR A 170 16.07 6.29 -22.86
CA THR A 170 17.01 5.71 -21.89
C THR A 170 18.25 5.19 -22.59
N ILE A 171 19.36 5.12 -21.85
CA ILE A 171 20.59 4.48 -22.32
C ILE A 171 20.33 3.02 -22.69
N GLU A 172 19.47 2.33 -21.94
CA GLU A 172 19.06 0.95 -22.21
C GLU A 172 18.40 0.82 -23.59
N THR A 173 17.40 1.67 -23.90
CA THR A 173 16.75 1.68 -25.22
C THR A 173 17.72 2.04 -26.34
N LEU A 174 18.59 3.04 -26.14
CA LEU A 174 19.62 3.40 -27.12
C LEU A 174 20.53 2.22 -27.44
N LYS A 175 21.06 1.53 -26.42
CA LYS A 175 21.94 0.37 -26.63
C LYS A 175 21.21 -0.82 -27.25
N GLN A 176 19.96 -1.05 -26.86
CA GLN A 176 19.15 -2.12 -27.43
C GLN A 176 18.89 -1.90 -28.93
N LEU A 177 18.65 -0.66 -29.37
CA LEU A 177 18.43 -0.33 -30.78
C LEU A 177 19.73 -0.23 -31.59
N ASN A 178 20.88 -0.06 -30.93
CA ASN A 178 22.20 0.06 -31.56
C ASN A 178 23.21 -0.89 -30.89
N PRO A 179 23.04 -2.23 -31.03
CA PRO A 179 23.89 -3.20 -30.32
C PRO A 179 25.37 -3.18 -30.75
N HIS A 180 25.68 -2.52 -31.87
CA HIS A 180 27.03 -2.29 -32.37
C HIS A 180 27.71 -1.05 -31.75
N ALA A 181 26.93 -0.10 -31.24
CA ALA A 181 27.42 1.15 -30.69
C ALA A 181 27.86 0.95 -29.23
N ASN A 182 29.08 0.47 -29.03
CA ASN A 182 29.71 0.38 -27.70
C ASN A 182 30.43 1.68 -27.32
N ILE A 183 31.01 2.35 -28.33
CA ILE A 183 31.69 3.64 -28.23
C ILE A 183 31.05 4.54 -29.29
N LEU A 184 30.80 5.81 -28.94
CA LEU A 184 30.19 6.77 -29.84
C LEU A 184 31.26 7.43 -30.71
N HIS A 185 31.06 7.41 -32.02
CA HIS A 185 31.91 8.13 -32.97
C HIS A 185 31.13 9.29 -33.59
N ALA A 186 31.76 10.47 -33.68
CA ALA A 186 31.12 11.60 -34.33
C ALA A 186 30.79 11.28 -35.80
N GLY A 187 29.58 11.64 -36.23
CA GLY A 187 29.02 11.28 -37.53
C GLY A 187 28.26 9.96 -37.57
N GLU A 188 28.37 9.12 -36.54
CA GLU A 188 27.56 7.90 -36.41
C GLU A 188 26.08 8.22 -36.30
N VAL A 189 25.21 7.41 -36.91
CA VAL A 189 23.76 7.58 -36.83
C VAL A 189 23.17 6.51 -35.92
N LEU A 190 22.65 6.95 -34.77
CA LEU A 190 21.99 6.07 -33.81
C LEU A 190 20.48 6.09 -34.01
N LYS A 191 19.84 4.94 -33.83
CA LYS A 191 18.40 4.81 -33.67
C LYS A 191 18.01 5.07 -32.22
N TYR A 192 16.91 5.77 -31.98
CA TYR A 192 16.35 5.91 -30.64
C TYR A 192 14.84 5.81 -30.70
N GLN A 193 14.23 5.54 -29.56
CA GLN A 193 12.78 5.55 -29.39
C GLN A 193 12.49 6.11 -28.00
N ARG A 194 11.45 6.95 -27.87
CA ARG A 194 11.13 7.55 -26.57
C ARG A 194 10.82 6.48 -25.55
N SER A 195 11.47 6.59 -24.40
CA SER A 195 11.34 5.61 -23.33
C SER A 195 11.75 6.26 -22.02
N ARG A 196 11.21 5.73 -20.92
CA ARG A 196 11.55 6.22 -19.58
C ARG A 196 11.59 5.10 -18.58
N ILE A 197 12.44 5.25 -17.58
CA ILE A 197 12.43 4.38 -16.42
C ILE A 197 11.16 4.67 -15.62
N LYS A 198 10.32 3.65 -15.44
CA LYS A 198 9.13 3.72 -14.58
C LYS A 198 9.23 2.66 -13.48
N ARG A 199 8.82 3.03 -12.28
CA ARG A 199 8.48 2.05 -11.26
C ARG A 199 7.21 1.32 -11.68
N VAL A 200 7.22 0.00 -11.54
CA VAL A 200 6.06 -0.87 -11.78
C VAL A 200 5.93 -1.88 -10.66
N ILE A 201 4.71 -2.40 -10.47
CA ILE A 201 4.46 -3.54 -9.57
C ILE A 201 4.76 -4.81 -10.36
N VAL A 202 5.67 -5.65 -9.84
CA VAL A 202 6.07 -6.92 -10.46
C VAL A 202 5.55 -8.14 -9.72
N GLY A 203 4.92 -7.94 -8.56
CA GLY A 203 4.28 -9.00 -7.80
C GLY A 203 3.89 -8.54 -6.41
N TRP A 204 3.42 -9.48 -5.61
CA TRP A 204 2.88 -9.24 -4.28
C TRP A 204 3.38 -10.29 -3.30
N LYS A 205 3.68 -9.84 -2.08
CA LYS A 205 3.81 -10.74 -0.92
C LYS A 205 2.41 -11.26 -0.55
N GLY A 206 2.37 -12.46 0.03
CA GLY A 206 1.11 -13.05 0.50
C GLY A 206 0.47 -12.22 1.62
N LEU A 207 -0.85 -12.11 1.62
CA LEU A 207 -1.63 -11.44 2.67
C LEU A 207 -2.11 -12.44 3.74
N THR A 208 -1.17 -13.12 4.39
CA THR A 208 -1.45 -13.93 5.59
C THR A 208 -1.43 -13.05 6.85
N ILE A 209 -1.94 -13.54 7.98
CA ILE A 209 -1.94 -12.78 9.24
C ILE A 209 -0.52 -12.36 9.63
N GLU A 210 0.44 -13.26 9.47
CA GLU A 210 1.85 -13.04 9.80
C GLU A 210 2.46 -11.96 8.91
N ASN A 211 2.19 -12.03 7.60
CA ASN A 211 2.66 -11.02 6.65
C ASN A 211 2.03 -9.66 6.90
N ILE A 212 0.73 -9.60 7.21
CA ILE A 212 0.04 -8.34 7.55
C ILE A 212 0.67 -7.75 8.83
N ALA A 213 0.87 -8.57 9.87
CA ALA A 213 1.48 -8.14 11.12
C ALA A 213 2.91 -7.61 10.92
N GLU A 214 3.75 -8.33 10.18
CA GLU A 214 5.12 -7.92 9.88
C GLU A 214 5.16 -6.57 9.13
N ARG A 215 4.26 -6.40 8.15
CA ARG A 215 4.30 -5.29 7.19
C ARG A 215 3.63 -4.03 7.71
N TYR A 216 2.48 -4.16 8.35
CA TYR A 216 1.70 -3.03 8.81
C TYR A 216 2.21 -2.50 10.15
N ASN A 217 2.40 -3.39 11.13
CA ASN A 217 2.82 -3.01 12.48
C ASN A 217 4.33 -2.72 12.58
N THR A 218 5.10 -2.95 11.52
CA THR A 218 6.53 -2.62 11.42
C THR A 218 7.34 -3.11 12.62
N ASN A 219 7.05 -4.32 13.11
CA ASN A 219 7.66 -4.93 14.30
C ASN A 219 7.52 -4.14 15.62
N ARG A 220 6.54 -3.24 15.75
CA ARG A 220 6.32 -2.47 17.00
C ARG A 220 5.71 -3.33 18.11
N ASP A 221 4.71 -4.13 17.80
CA ASP A 221 4.11 -5.10 18.72
C ASP A 221 4.38 -6.54 18.26
N SER A 222 5.17 -7.30 19.03
CA SER A 222 5.46 -8.72 18.75
C SER A 222 4.23 -9.63 18.87
N ARG A 223 3.15 -9.17 19.51
CA ARG A 223 1.89 -9.90 19.67
C ARG A 223 0.86 -9.53 18.61
N TYR A 224 1.19 -8.66 17.65
CA TYR A 224 0.23 -8.17 16.67
C TYR A 224 -0.43 -9.29 15.85
N ALA A 225 0.33 -10.30 15.44
CA ALA A 225 -0.21 -11.47 14.75
C ALA A 225 -1.22 -12.23 15.63
N ASN A 226 -0.90 -12.45 16.91
CA ASN A 226 -1.80 -13.11 17.86
C ASN A 226 -3.10 -12.31 18.07
N LYS A 227 -2.96 -10.97 18.15
CA LYS A 227 -4.11 -10.06 18.24
C LYS A 227 -4.99 -10.13 17.00
N LEU A 228 -4.41 -10.12 15.80
CA LEU A 228 -5.14 -10.28 14.55
C LEU A 228 -5.89 -11.62 14.49
N THR A 229 -5.24 -12.72 14.86
CA THR A 229 -5.87 -14.06 14.90
C THR A 229 -7.06 -14.07 15.85
N TYR A 230 -6.91 -13.48 17.04
CA TYR A 230 -7.99 -13.41 18.03
C TYR A 230 -9.16 -12.53 17.54
N ALA A 231 -8.86 -11.34 17.03
CA ALA A 231 -9.87 -10.41 16.51
C ALA A 231 -10.63 -11.02 15.32
N LEU A 232 -9.92 -11.64 14.37
CA LEU A 232 -10.54 -12.28 13.21
C LEU A 232 -11.47 -13.43 13.61
N SER A 233 -11.04 -14.26 14.57
CA SER A 233 -11.87 -15.36 15.10
C SER A 233 -13.15 -14.82 15.75
N ALA A 234 -13.03 -13.76 16.56
CA ALA A 234 -14.19 -13.12 17.19
C ALA A 234 -15.16 -12.48 16.16
N ILE A 235 -14.62 -11.86 15.11
CA ILE A 235 -15.43 -11.31 14.00
C ILE A 235 -16.19 -12.43 13.28
N GLN A 236 -15.53 -13.54 12.97
CA GLN A 236 -16.14 -14.67 12.25
C GLN A 236 -17.25 -15.32 13.07
N GLN A 237 -17.06 -15.50 14.37
CA GLN A 237 -18.07 -16.07 15.26
C GLN A 237 -19.33 -15.20 15.39
N ARG A 238 -19.21 -13.88 15.27
CA ARG A 238 -20.35 -12.95 15.35
C ARG A 238 -21.15 -12.85 14.05
N GLY A 239 -20.58 -13.26 12.93
CA GLY A 239 -21.12 -12.96 11.60
C GLY A 239 -20.97 -11.48 11.24
N THR A 240 -21.33 -11.13 10.01
CA THR A 240 -21.16 -9.78 9.47
C THR A 240 -22.50 -9.16 9.15
N SER A 241 -22.69 -7.89 9.51
CA SER A 241 -23.90 -7.16 9.15
C SER A 241 -23.89 -6.78 7.67
N ALA A 242 -25.07 -6.74 7.06
CA ALA A 242 -25.24 -6.22 5.71
C ALA A 242 -25.10 -4.70 5.71
N CYS A 243 -24.49 -4.16 4.65
CA CYS A 243 -24.51 -2.73 4.41
C CYS A 243 -25.84 -2.32 3.80
N ALA A 244 -26.44 -1.25 4.30
CA ALA A 244 -27.57 -0.63 3.63
C ALA A 244 -27.14 -0.22 2.21
N LYS A 245 -28.01 -0.49 1.23
CA LYS A 245 -27.80 -0.11 -0.17
C LYS A 245 -27.93 1.39 -0.36
#